data_AF-A0A0S8DAQ8-F1
#
_entry.id   AF-A0A0S8DAQ8-F1
#
_cell.length_a   1.000
_cell.length_b   1.000
_cell.length_c   1.000
_cell.angle_alpha   90.00
_cell.angle_beta   90.00
_cell.angle_gamma   90.00
#
_symmetry.space_group_name_H-M   'P 1'
#
loop_
_entity.id
_entity.type
_entity.pdbx_description
1 polymer ?
#
loop_
_entity_poly.entity_id
_entity_poly.type
_entity_poly.pdbx_seq_one_letter_code
_entity_poly.pdbx_strand_id
1 'polypeptide(L)'
;MLRSLLLLAAVIGSVHAHDLITAEIAEGYLNKAAKWQKQSAESAEKPERARAQLRIGVMLDEIRGYLNRDLAMHGEVQGLASNYLVAELGKLGTPLSYDRERRFFTANARYYRAALDLGLTRELAREARLRLLRGEFYDSFDIDPLQTTQNTEQLQAQIRLVDELYEGVSAEPDREEVRFIAAIVYARAAKFTADGKRRAAYLDKALAYIDAFGREYPDSMRSAAMPVVRDALSSLK
;
A
#
# COMPACT_ATOMS: atom_id res chain seq x y z
N MET A 1 41.42 2.39 13.58
CA MET A 1 40.54 2.20 14.76
C MET A 1 39.23 1.60 14.29
N LEU A 2 39.09 0.28 14.36
CA LEU A 2 37.85 -0.44 14.04
C LEU A 2 36.88 -0.28 15.22
N ARG A 3 35.73 0.34 15.01
CA ARG A 3 34.62 0.34 15.98
C ARG A 3 33.62 -0.72 15.55
N SER A 4 33.60 -1.82 16.28
CA SER A 4 32.55 -2.83 16.26
C SER A 4 31.21 -2.20 16.65
N LEU A 5 30.22 -2.27 15.75
CA LEU A 5 28.82 -2.03 16.11
C LEU A 5 28.20 -3.37 16.51
N LEU A 6 27.90 -3.50 17.80
CA LEU A 6 27.00 -4.53 18.31
C LEU A 6 25.57 -4.22 17.84
N LEU A 7 25.01 -5.09 16.98
CA LEU A 7 23.58 -5.18 16.76
C LEU A 7 22.93 -5.75 18.03
N LEU A 8 22.14 -4.94 18.73
CA LEU A 8 21.19 -5.44 19.70
C LEU A 8 19.88 -5.73 18.96
N ALA A 9 19.71 -6.97 18.51
CA ALA A 9 18.46 -7.45 17.95
C ALA A 9 17.43 -7.60 19.08
N ALA A 10 16.50 -6.66 19.17
CA ALA A 10 15.30 -6.84 19.98
C ALA A 10 14.44 -7.94 19.33
N VAL A 11 14.41 -9.11 19.94
CA VAL A 11 13.52 -10.22 19.60
C VAL A 11 12.10 -9.83 20.02
N ILE A 12 11.39 -9.14 19.13
CA ILE A 12 9.93 -9.19 19.13
C ILE A 12 9.59 -10.46 18.38
N GLY A 13 9.04 -11.46 19.07
CA GLY A 13 8.65 -12.72 18.44
C GLY A 13 7.78 -12.43 17.21
N SER A 14 8.25 -12.83 16.04
CA SER A 14 7.51 -12.71 14.79
C SER A 14 6.23 -13.52 14.93
N VAL A 15 5.08 -12.85 15.02
CA VAL A 15 3.79 -13.54 15.04
C VAL A 15 3.36 -13.76 13.58
N HIS A 16 3.30 -15.03 13.17
CA HIS A 16 3.09 -15.44 11.79
C HIS A 16 1.59 -15.63 11.48
N ALA A 17 1.22 -15.67 10.19
CA ALA A 17 -0.17 -15.88 9.78
C ALA A 17 -0.72 -17.20 10.31
N HIS A 18 0.05 -18.29 10.22
CA HIS A 18 -0.37 -19.59 10.75
C HIS A 18 -0.51 -19.62 12.29
N ASP A 19 0.11 -18.67 13.01
CA ASP A 19 -0.09 -18.49 14.45
C ASP A 19 -1.31 -17.61 14.77
N LEU A 20 -1.77 -16.79 13.81
CA LEU A 20 -2.83 -15.80 14.00
C LEU A 20 -4.17 -16.17 13.36
N ILE A 21 -4.12 -16.87 12.23
CA ILE A 21 -5.29 -17.33 11.48
C ILE A 21 -5.59 -18.76 11.95
N THR A 22 -6.28 -18.84 13.08
CA THR A 22 -6.91 -20.09 13.53
C THR A 22 -8.17 -20.38 12.70
N ALA A 23 -8.76 -21.56 12.89
CA ALA A 23 -10.03 -21.91 12.25
C ALA A 23 -11.14 -20.91 12.58
N GLU A 24 -11.26 -20.51 13.85
CA GLU A 24 -12.27 -19.55 14.32
C GLU A 24 -12.07 -18.16 13.70
N ILE A 25 -10.81 -17.72 13.57
CA ILE A 25 -10.49 -16.44 12.92
C ILE A 25 -10.80 -16.50 11.43
N ALA A 26 -10.48 -17.61 10.75
CA ALA A 26 -10.82 -17.83 9.35
C ALA A 26 -12.34 -17.77 9.13
N GLU A 27 -13.13 -18.49 9.93
CA GLU A 27 -14.60 -18.43 9.89
C GLU A 27 -15.13 -17.02 10.14
N GLY A 28 -14.53 -16.30 11.10
CA GLY A 28 -14.85 -14.90 11.36
C GLY A 28 -14.66 -14.00 10.14
N TYR A 29 -13.57 -14.18 9.40
CA TYR A 29 -13.34 -13.46 8.15
C TYR A 29 -14.35 -13.84 7.06
N LEU A 30 -14.62 -15.13 6.88
CA LEU A 30 -15.58 -15.60 5.88
C LEU A 30 -17.00 -15.06 6.13
N ASN A 31 -17.42 -15.04 7.40
CA ASN A 31 -18.71 -14.46 7.79
C ASN A 31 -18.78 -12.95 7.50
N LYS A 32 -17.70 -12.20 7.79
CA LYS A 32 -17.61 -10.77 7.43
C LYS A 32 -17.64 -10.56 5.92
N ALA A 33 -16.88 -11.36 5.16
CA ALA A 33 -16.82 -11.32 3.70
C ALA A 33 -18.20 -11.54 3.09
N ALA A 34 -18.90 -12.61 3.48
CA ALA A 34 -20.24 -12.92 3.00
C ALA A 34 -21.24 -11.81 3.33
N LYS A 35 -21.23 -11.31 4.57
CA LYS A 35 -22.10 -10.22 5.02
C LYS A 35 -21.89 -8.95 4.18
N TRP A 36 -20.65 -8.50 4.04
CA TRP A 36 -20.37 -7.26 3.31
C TRP A 36 -20.54 -7.43 1.82
N GLN A 37 -20.29 -8.62 1.28
CA GLN A 37 -20.55 -8.86 -0.13
C GLN A 37 -22.04 -8.83 -0.44
N LYS A 38 -22.87 -9.42 0.42
CA LYS A 38 -24.32 -9.27 0.34
C LYS A 38 -24.74 -7.80 0.42
N GLN A 39 -24.21 -7.05 1.38
CA GLN A 39 -24.51 -5.63 1.54
C GLN A 39 -24.08 -4.79 0.33
N SER A 40 -22.95 -5.10 -0.30
CA SER A 40 -22.43 -4.39 -1.47
C SER A 40 -23.31 -4.59 -2.71
N ALA A 41 -23.91 -5.79 -2.84
CA ALA A 41 -24.75 -6.16 -3.97
C ALA A 41 -26.23 -5.77 -3.79
N GLU A 42 -26.78 -5.94 -2.58
CA GLU A 42 -28.23 -5.89 -2.35
C GLU A 42 -28.73 -4.58 -1.70
N SER A 43 -27.84 -3.75 -1.12
CA SER A 43 -28.31 -2.51 -0.50
C SER A 43 -28.79 -1.51 -1.55
N ALA A 44 -30.00 -0.96 -1.33
CA ALA A 44 -30.54 0.13 -2.14
C ALA A 44 -29.70 1.42 -2.00
N GLU A 45 -29.10 1.63 -0.83
CA GLU A 45 -28.40 2.86 -0.48
C GLU A 45 -26.95 2.84 -0.99
N LYS A 46 -26.60 3.78 -1.88
CA LYS A 46 -25.22 3.94 -2.39
C LYS A 46 -24.16 4.04 -1.26
N PRO A 47 -24.38 4.85 -0.19
CA PRO A 47 -23.38 4.96 0.89
C PRO A 47 -23.15 3.65 1.66
N GLU A 48 -24.14 2.78 1.75
CA GLU A 48 -23.99 1.48 2.39
C GLU A 48 -23.17 0.53 1.53
N ARG A 49 -23.42 0.52 0.22
CA ARG A 49 -22.59 -0.23 -0.74
C ARG A 49 -21.14 0.25 -0.71
N ALA A 50 -20.92 1.57 -0.70
CA ALA A 50 -19.58 2.16 -0.60
C ALA A 50 -18.84 1.70 0.68
N ARG A 51 -19.51 1.75 1.83
CA ARG A 51 -18.94 1.28 3.11
C ARG A 51 -18.65 -0.21 3.11
N ALA A 52 -19.51 -1.03 2.49
CA ALA A 52 -19.28 -2.46 2.37
C ALA A 52 -18.03 -2.75 1.52
N GLN A 53 -17.89 -2.08 0.37
CA GLN A 53 -16.69 -2.19 -0.48
C GLN A 53 -15.41 -1.81 0.28
N LEU A 54 -15.42 -0.68 1.00
CA LEU A 54 -14.28 -0.26 1.83
C LEU A 54 -13.91 -1.32 2.88
N ARG A 55 -14.90 -1.88 3.60
CA ARG A 55 -14.68 -2.90 4.63
C ARG A 55 -14.10 -4.19 4.07
N ILE A 56 -14.56 -4.63 2.89
CA ILE A 56 -13.97 -5.78 2.20
C ILE A 56 -12.51 -5.49 1.86
N GLY A 57 -12.20 -4.32 1.29
CA GLY A 57 -10.83 -3.92 0.97
C GLY A 57 -9.90 -3.95 2.19
N VAL A 58 -10.32 -3.33 3.30
CA VAL A 58 -9.54 -3.28 4.55
C VAL A 58 -9.27 -4.67 5.11
N MET A 59 -10.29 -5.53 5.13
CA MET A 59 -10.16 -6.90 5.61
C MET A 59 -9.21 -7.72 4.74
N LEU A 60 -9.30 -7.61 3.41
CA LEU A 60 -8.38 -8.32 2.51
C LEU A 60 -6.94 -7.80 2.65
N ASP A 61 -6.76 -6.51 2.91
CA ASP A 61 -5.44 -5.92 3.20
C ASP A 61 -4.84 -6.45 4.51
N GLU A 62 -5.66 -6.67 5.52
CA GLU A 62 -5.22 -7.30 6.76
C GLU A 62 -4.79 -8.75 6.52
N ILE A 63 -5.65 -9.54 5.85
CA ILE A 63 -5.37 -10.96 5.55
C ILE A 63 -4.09 -11.09 4.71
N ARG A 64 -3.93 -10.29 3.64
CA ARG A 64 -2.69 -10.33 2.83
C ARG A 64 -1.47 -9.97 3.65
N GLY A 65 -1.59 -9.05 4.62
CA GLY A 65 -0.50 -8.67 5.50
C GLY A 65 0.02 -9.85 6.32
N TYR A 66 -0.88 -10.68 6.85
CA TYR A 66 -0.51 -11.93 7.50
C TYR A 66 0.15 -12.89 6.50
N LEU A 67 -0.52 -13.20 5.40
CA LEU A 67 -0.05 -14.21 4.43
C LEU A 67 1.30 -13.85 3.78
N ASN A 68 1.56 -12.57 3.50
CA ASN A 68 2.84 -12.12 2.95
C ASN A 68 3.99 -12.27 3.96
N ARG A 69 3.73 -12.18 5.27
CA ARG A 69 4.76 -12.49 6.28
C ARG A 69 5.12 -13.97 6.25
N ASP A 70 4.14 -14.85 6.10
CA ASP A 70 4.41 -16.29 5.97
C ASP A 70 5.19 -16.60 4.69
N LEU A 71 4.80 -15.99 3.57
CA LEU A 71 5.53 -16.13 2.31
C LEU A 71 6.98 -15.63 2.42
N ALA A 72 7.21 -14.50 3.09
CA ALA A 72 8.56 -13.97 3.28
C ALA A 72 9.44 -14.87 4.18
N MET A 73 8.86 -15.50 5.20
CA MET A 73 9.60 -16.32 6.16
C MET A 73 9.77 -17.77 5.73
N HIS A 74 8.78 -18.34 5.04
CA HIS A 74 8.70 -19.77 4.73
C HIS A 74 8.65 -20.08 3.23
N GLY A 75 8.49 -19.08 2.36
CA GLY A 75 8.37 -19.24 0.91
C GLY A 75 7.00 -19.73 0.43
N GLU A 76 6.09 -20.08 1.35
CA GLU A 76 4.73 -20.55 1.07
C GLU A 76 3.76 -20.14 2.19
N VAL A 77 2.45 -20.19 1.91
CA VAL A 77 1.41 -19.96 2.92
C VAL A 77 1.31 -21.19 3.82
N GLN A 78 1.61 -21.01 5.10
CA GLN A 78 1.53 -22.06 6.10
C GLN A 78 0.14 -22.14 6.75
N GLY A 79 -0.22 -23.35 7.20
CA GLY A 79 -1.42 -23.60 7.99
C GLY A 79 -2.66 -23.95 7.16
N LEU A 80 -3.40 -24.96 7.64
CA LEU A 80 -4.63 -25.43 7.01
C LEU A 80 -5.71 -24.34 6.97
N ALA A 81 -5.86 -23.58 8.05
CA ALA A 81 -6.85 -22.51 8.17
C ALA A 81 -6.58 -21.34 7.20
N SER A 82 -5.31 -20.95 7.01
CA SER A 82 -4.91 -19.94 6.03
C SER A 82 -5.26 -20.37 4.60
N ASN A 83 -4.91 -21.60 4.24
CA ASN A 83 -5.20 -22.15 2.91
C ASN A 83 -6.72 -22.30 2.67
N TYR A 84 -7.45 -22.76 3.69
CA TYR A 84 -8.91 -22.82 3.68
C TYR A 84 -9.53 -21.42 3.47
N LEU A 85 -9.08 -20.42 4.24
CA LEU A 85 -9.57 -19.04 4.13
C LEU A 85 -9.36 -18.48 2.71
N VAL A 86 -8.17 -18.64 2.14
CA VAL A 86 -7.86 -18.18 0.78
C VAL A 86 -8.79 -18.81 -0.25
N ALA A 87 -9.01 -20.13 -0.16
CA ALA A 87 -9.87 -20.87 -1.08
C ALA A 87 -11.34 -20.43 -0.97
N GLU A 88 -11.87 -20.33 0.26
CA GLU A 88 -13.27 -19.96 0.49
C GLU A 88 -13.57 -18.49 0.15
N LEU A 89 -12.63 -17.57 0.40
CA LEU A 89 -12.75 -16.18 -0.08
C LEU A 89 -12.90 -16.11 -1.60
N GLY A 90 -12.19 -16.98 -2.33
CA GLY A 90 -12.35 -17.11 -3.77
C GLY A 90 -13.76 -17.56 -4.18
N LYS A 91 -14.32 -18.56 -3.50
CA LYS A 91 -15.68 -19.06 -3.75
C LYS A 91 -16.76 -18.04 -3.41
N LEU A 92 -16.54 -17.20 -2.40
CA LEU A 92 -17.46 -16.12 -2.00
C LEU A 92 -17.42 -14.90 -2.94
N GLY A 93 -16.57 -14.90 -3.97
CA GLY A 93 -16.44 -13.77 -4.90
C GLY A 93 -15.61 -12.62 -4.33
N THR A 94 -14.88 -12.85 -3.23
CA THR A 94 -13.92 -11.90 -2.65
C THR A 94 -12.49 -12.44 -2.63
N PRO A 95 -11.94 -12.91 -3.78
CA PRO A 95 -10.59 -13.47 -3.79
C PRO A 95 -9.55 -12.44 -3.40
N LEU A 96 -8.50 -12.91 -2.72
CA LEU A 96 -7.24 -12.19 -2.63
C LEU A 96 -6.57 -12.14 -4.02
N SER A 97 -5.93 -11.01 -4.33
CA SER A 97 -5.11 -10.86 -5.53
C SER A 97 -3.70 -11.41 -5.26
N TYR A 98 -3.24 -12.35 -6.09
CA TYR A 98 -1.91 -12.96 -5.96
C TYR A 98 -1.10 -12.75 -7.23
N ASP A 99 0.09 -12.18 -7.07
CA ASP A 99 1.07 -12.05 -8.15
C ASP A 99 1.93 -13.31 -8.18
N ARG A 100 1.75 -14.13 -9.22
CA ARG A 100 2.47 -15.40 -9.36
C ARG A 100 3.95 -15.22 -9.68
N GLU A 101 4.30 -14.17 -10.40
CA GLU A 101 5.68 -13.91 -10.82
C GLU A 101 6.50 -13.47 -9.62
N ARG A 102 5.96 -12.52 -8.85
CA ARG A 102 6.61 -11.98 -7.65
C ARG A 102 6.30 -12.79 -6.38
N ARG A 103 5.44 -13.80 -6.48
CA ARG A 103 5.05 -14.73 -5.42
C ARG A 103 4.52 -14.08 -4.14
N PHE A 104 3.74 -13.00 -4.25
CA PHE A 104 3.13 -12.33 -3.09
C PHE A 104 1.69 -11.89 -3.35
N PHE A 105 0.92 -11.65 -2.28
CA PHE A 105 -0.43 -11.12 -2.37
C PHE A 105 -0.43 -9.60 -2.51
N THR A 106 -1.05 -9.10 -3.57
CA THR A 106 -1.17 -7.67 -3.88
C THR A 106 -2.41 -7.05 -3.24
N ALA A 107 -2.42 -5.72 -3.18
CA ALA A 107 -3.50 -4.89 -2.72
C ALA A 107 -4.72 -5.10 -3.60
N ASN A 108 -5.88 -5.27 -2.97
CA ASN A 108 -7.13 -5.44 -3.70
C ASN A 108 -7.75 -4.08 -4.04
N ALA A 109 -7.01 -3.29 -4.83
CA ALA A 109 -7.31 -1.91 -5.21
C ALA A 109 -8.74 -1.70 -5.74
N ARG A 110 -9.33 -2.72 -6.37
CA ARG A 110 -10.70 -2.67 -6.90
C ARG A 110 -11.75 -2.29 -5.85
N TYR A 111 -11.59 -2.73 -4.61
CA TYR A 111 -12.57 -2.48 -3.55
C TYR A 111 -12.53 -1.01 -3.11
N TYR A 112 -11.35 -0.43 -3.00
CA TYR A 112 -11.18 0.97 -2.66
C TYR A 112 -11.68 1.90 -3.77
N ARG A 113 -11.37 1.58 -5.04
CA ARG A 113 -11.89 2.32 -6.20
C ARG A 113 -13.42 2.26 -6.26
N ALA A 114 -14.00 1.06 -6.15
CA ALA A 114 -15.45 0.89 -6.13
C ALA A 114 -16.11 1.67 -4.97
N ALA A 115 -15.49 1.69 -3.79
CA ALA A 115 -15.99 2.46 -2.67
C ALA A 115 -15.98 3.97 -2.95
N LEU A 116 -14.89 4.49 -3.55
CA LEU A 116 -14.78 5.89 -3.95
C LEU A 116 -15.81 6.28 -5.02
N ASP A 117 -16.02 5.43 -6.02
CA ASP A 117 -16.98 5.65 -7.11
C ASP A 117 -18.43 5.70 -6.61
N LEU A 118 -18.76 4.90 -5.59
CA LEU A 118 -20.10 4.86 -5.00
C LEU A 118 -20.38 6.06 -4.09
N GLY A 119 -19.36 6.84 -3.73
CA GLY A 119 -19.47 8.00 -2.86
C GLY A 119 -19.33 7.65 -1.38
N LEU A 120 -18.24 8.11 -0.78
CA LEU A 120 -17.96 8.02 0.66
C LEU A 120 -18.05 9.40 1.32
N THR A 121 -18.26 9.42 2.64
CA THR A 121 -18.02 10.65 3.41
C THR A 121 -16.55 11.06 3.28
N ARG A 122 -16.25 12.33 3.55
CA ARG A 122 -14.88 12.86 3.39
C ARG A 122 -13.85 12.03 4.15
N GLU A 123 -14.17 11.61 5.36
CA GLU A 123 -13.28 10.82 6.23
C GLU A 123 -12.99 9.45 5.65
N LEU A 124 -14.05 8.73 5.24
CA LEU A 124 -13.91 7.39 4.68
C LEU A 124 -13.27 7.41 3.29
N ALA A 125 -13.55 8.44 2.49
CA ALA A 125 -12.92 8.62 1.20
C ALA A 125 -11.42 8.86 1.33
N ARG A 126 -10.98 9.60 2.37
CA ARG A 126 -9.56 9.78 2.69
C ARG A 126 -8.91 8.46 3.11
N GLU A 127 -9.57 7.67 3.96
CA GLU A 127 -9.07 6.34 4.32
C GLU A 127 -8.92 5.44 3.09
N ALA A 128 -9.94 5.37 2.23
CA ALA A 128 -9.91 4.58 1.01
C ALA A 128 -8.76 5.00 0.07
N ARG A 129 -8.56 6.31 -0.13
CA ARG A 129 -7.44 6.85 -0.93
C ARG A 129 -6.09 6.50 -0.32
N LEU A 130 -5.94 6.62 1.00
CA LEU A 130 -4.68 6.30 1.69
C LEU A 130 -4.33 4.82 1.53
N ARG A 131 -5.31 3.92 1.75
CA ARG A 131 -5.13 2.47 1.54
C ARG A 131 -4.78 2.15 0.09
N LEU A 132 -5.46 2.79 -0.85
CA LEU A 132 -5.21 2.64 -2.28
C LEU A 132 -3.79 3.11 -2.65
N LEU A 133 -3.38 4.30 -2.20
CA LEU A 133 -2.04 4.86 -2.42
C LEU A 133 -0.96 3.91 -1.90
N ARG A 134 -1.08 3.47 -0.65
CA ARG A 134 -0.12 2.54 -0.02
C ARG A 134 -0.02 1.23 -0.78
N GLY A 135 -1.17 0.62 -1.08
CA GLY A 135 -1.22 -0.65 -1.80
C GLY A 135 -0.57 -0.57 -3.17
N GLU A 136 -0.99 0.39 -3.99
CA GLU A 136 -0.41 0.59 -5.31
C GLU A 136 1.07 0.99 -5.27
N PHE A 137 1.48 1.76 -4.25
CA PHE A 137 2.87 2.16 -4.12
C PHE A 137 3.77 0.96 -3.79
N TYR A 138 3.49 0.22 -2.73
CA TYR A 138 4.36 -0.89 -2.31
C TYR A 138 4.29 -2.08 -3.27
N ASP A 139 3.19 -2.25 -4.00
CA ASP A 139 3.09 -3.28 -5.03
C ASP A 139 3.70 -2.86 -6.39
N SER A 140 4.22 -1.64 -6.54
CA SER A 140 4.70 -1.13 -7.83
C SER A 140 6.19 -1.27 -8.07
N PHE A 141 6.94 -1.89 -7.15
CA PHE A 141 8.38 -2.13 -7.27
C PHE A 141 8.74 -3.41 -6.53
N ASP A 142 9.98 -3.86 -6.72
CA ASP A 142 10.53 -5.01 -5.99
C ASP A 142 11.58 -4.53 -4.98
N ILE A 143 12.80 -4.25 -5.46
CA ILE A 143 13.91 -3.80 -4.60
C ILE A 143 14.11 -2.29 -4.66
N ASP A 144 14.26 -1.73 -5.88
CA ASP A 144 14.56 -0.31 -6.07
C ASP A 144 13.25 0.51 -6.14
N PRO A 145 12.96 1.37 -5.13
CA PRO A 145 11.77 2.19 -5.13
C PRO A 145 11.78 3.26 -6.21
N LEU A 146 12.86 3.47 -6.97
CA LEU A 146 12.87 4.36 -8.14
C LEU A 146 12.59 3.64 -9.46
N GLN A 147 12.52 2.31 -9.46
CA GLN A 147 11.89 1.58 -10.54
C GLN A 147 10.39 1.48 -10.30
N THR A 148 9.64 1.26 -11.37
CA THR A 148 8.22 0.95 -11.24
C THR A 148 7.75 -0.02 -12.31
N THR A 149 6.84 -0.91 -11.93
CA THR A 149 6.08 -1.77 -12.84
C THR A 149 4.84 -1.07 -13.40
N GLN A 150 4.54 0.14 -12.92
CA GLN A 150 3.41 0.93 -13.38
C GLN A 150 3.66 1.51 -14.77
N ASN A 151 2.63 1.48 -15.61
CA ASN A 151 2.62 2.25 -16.85
C ASN A 151 2.36 3.74 -16.57
N THR A 152 2.46 4.57 -17.60
CA THR A 152 2.26 6.02 -17.50
C THR A 152 0.91 6.40 -16.89
N GLU A 153 -0.18 5.74 -17.28
CA GLU A 153 -1.52 6.05 -16.77
C GLU A 153 -1.64 5.74 -15.27
N GLN A 154 -1.13 4.59 -14.84
CA GLN A 154 -1.11 4.17 -13.45
C GLN A 154 -0.26 5.13 -12.60
N LEU A 155 0.91 5.53 -13.08
CA LEU A 155 1.76 6.50 -12.39
C LEU A 155 1.06 7.87 -12.28
N GLN A 156 0.35 8.31 -13.32
CA GLN A 156 -0.46 9.53 -13.26
C GLN A 156 -1.63 9.41 -12.27
N ALA A 157 -2.27 8.24 -12.17
CA ALA A 157 -3.30 8.00 -11.16
C ALA A 157 -2.72 8.09 -9.74
N GLN A 158 -1.54 7.53 -9.52
CA GLN A 158 -0.84 7.58 -8.24
C GLN A 158 -0.43 9.01 -7.87
N ILE A 159 0.04 9.81 -8.83
CA ILE A 159 0.32 11.25 -8.62
C ILE A 159 -0.93 12.00 -8.15
N ARG A 160 -2.10 11.74 -8.75
CA ARG A 160 -3.36 12.36 -8.31
C ARG A 160 -3.71 12.00 -6.87
N LEU A 161 -3.55 10.72 -6.48
CA LEU A 161 -3.75 10.29 -5.10
C LEU A 161 -2.79 10.98 -4.13
N VAL A 162 -1.52 11.13 -4.51
CA VAL A 162 -0.52 11.87 -3.71
C VAL A 162 -0.98 13.31 -3.53
N ASP A 163 -1.30 14.02 -4.60
CA ASP A 163 -1.68 15.45 -4.52
C ASP A 163 -2.95 15.66 -3.68
N GLU A 164 -3.93 14.74 -3.76
CA GLU A 164 -5.15 14.79 -2.93
C GLU A 164 -4.88 14.55 -1.44
N LEU A 165 -3.88 13.74 -1.11
CA LEU A 165 -3.57 13.34 0.27
C LEU A 165 -2.51 14.22 0.95
N TYR A 166 -1.59 14.81 0.19
CA TYR A 166 -0.39 15.48 0.71
C TYR A 166 -0.72 16.56 1.75
N GLU A 167 -1.72 17.38 1.48
CA GLU A 167 -2.21 18.44 2.39
C GLU A 167 -3.37 17.98 3.29
N GLY A 168 -4.03 16.87 2.93
CA GLY A 168 -5.29 16.43 3.53
C GLY A 168 -5.16 15.48 4.73
N VAL A 169 -3.95 14.98 4.99
CA VAL A 169 -3.64 14.03 6.05
C VAL A 169 -2.86 14.73 7.16
N SER A 170 -3.47 14.83 8.33
CA SER A 170 -2.89 15.48 9.51
C SER A 170 -2.43 14.51 10.59
N ALA A 171 -2.93 13.27 10.58
CA ALA A 171 -2.60 12.26 11.58
C ALA A 171 -1.23 11.63 11.29
N GLU A 172 -0.37 11.55 12.29
CA GLU A 172 0.79 10.66 12.28
C GLU A 172 0.34 9.23 12.65
N PRO A 173 0.91 8.17 12.06
CA PRO A 173 2.05 8.13 11.12
C PRO A 173 1.66 8.27 9.64
N ASP A 174 0.38 8.45 9.32
CA ASP A 174 -0.11 8.48 7.93
C ASP A 174 0.48 9.65 7.14
N ARG A 175 0.67 10.81 7.79
CA ARG A 175 1.25 12.01 7.16
C ARG A 175 2.69 11.80 6.75
N GLU A 176 3.53 11.23 7.62
CA GLU A 176 4.91 10.86 7.28
C GLU A 176 4.92 9.97 6.02
N GLU A 177 4.12 8.91 6.02
CA GLU A 177 4.16 7.94 4.94
C GLU A 177 3.69 8.53 3.61
N VAL A 178 2.64 9.36 3.59
CA VAL A 178 2.19 10.06 2.38
C VAL A 178 3.31 10.96 1.83
N ARG A 179 4.02 11.69 2.70
CA ARG A 179 5.12 12.58 2.28
C ARG A 179 6.31 11.81 1.74
N PHE A 180 6.62 10.66 2.34
CA PHE A 180 7.63 9.73 1.82
C PHE A 180 7.23 9.23 0.42
N ILE A 181 6.02 8.69 0.27
CA ILE A 181 5.52 8.18 -1.00
C ILE A 181 5.52 9.29 -2.06
N ALA A 182 5.13 10.51 -1.71
CA ALA A 182 5.13 11.65 -2.61
C ALA A 182 6.51 11.93 -3.22
N ALA A 183 7.56 11.96 -2.41
CA ALA A 183 8.92 12.16 -2.88
C ALA A 183 9.33 11.09 -3.92
N ILE A 184 9.04 9.82 -3.64
CA ILE A 184 9.39 8.70 -4.52
C ILE A 184 8.54 8.69 -5.81
N VAL A 185 7.23 8.90 -5.71
CA VAL A 185 6.31 8.89 -6.85
C VAL A 185 6.68 10.00 -7.85
N TYR A 186 6.99 11.20 -7.37
CA TYR A 186 7.43 12.28 -8.24
C TYR A 186 8.84 12.04 -8.81
N ALA A 187 9.74 11.40 -8.06
CA ALA A 187 11.04 10.99 -8.57
C ALA A 187 10.91 9.98 -9.73
N ARG A 188 10.02 8.98 -9.60
CA ARG A 188 9.66 8.04 -10.68
C ARG A 188 9.07 8.78 -11.87
N ALA A 189 8.15 9.71 -11.64
CA ALA A 189 7.52 10.50 -12.69
C ALA A 189 8.55 11.30 -13.49
N ALA A 190 9.53 11.91 -12.83
CA ALA A 190 10.64 12.59 -13.49
C ALA A 190 11.46 11.60 -14.34
N LYS A 191 11.81 10.43 -13.78
CA LYS A 191 12.63 9.42 -14.45
C LYS A 191 11.98 8.83 -15.72
N PHE A 192 10.68 8.51 -15.66
CA PHE A 192 9.99 7.80 -16.73
C PHE A 192 9.21 8.70 -17.71
N THR A 193 9.17 10.01 -17.48
CA THR A 193 8.52 10.95 -18.41
C THR A 193 9.47 11.36 -19.53
N ALA A 194 9.03 11.20 -20.79
CA ALA A 194 9.79 11.60 -21.98
C ALA A 194 9.70 13.11 -22.28
N ASP A 195 8.56 13.74 -21.98
CA ASP A 195 8.33 15.18 -22.19
C ASP A 195 9.24 16.01 -21.26
N GLY A 196 10.16 16.78 -21.83
CA GLY A 196 11.17 17.52 -21.07
C GLY A 196 10.59 18.57 -20.12
N LYS A 197 9.48 19.23 -20.49
CA LYS A 197 8.84 20.25 -19.63
C LYS A 197 8.14 19.59 -18.44
N ARG A 198 7.41 18.50 -18.68
CA ARG A 198 6.76 17.72 -17.61
C ARG A 198 7.79 17.04 -16.71
N ARG A 199 8.87 16.50 -17.29
CA ARG A 199 10.00 15.94 -16.54
C ARG A 199 10.57 16.97 -15.57
N ALA A 200 10.88 18.19 -16.04
CA ALA A 200 11.42 19.25 -15.20
C ALA A 200 10.45 19.59 -14.04
N ALA A 201 9.16 19.73 -14.33
CA ALA A 201 8.15 19.99 -13.29
C ALA A 201 8.06 18.87 -12.23
N TYR A 202 8.15 17.60 -12.65
CA TYR A 202 8.17 16.47 -11.71
C TYR A 202 9.47 16.42 -10.91
N LEU A 203 10.61 16.72 -11.53
CA LEU A 203 11.90 16.78 -10.87
C LEU A 203 11.90 17.87 -9.78
N ASP A 204 11.39 19.05 -10.08
CA ASP A 204 11.29 20.15 -9.12
C ASP A 204 10.40 19.77 -7.93
N LYS A 205 9.22 19.18 -8.18
CA LYS A 205 8.35 18.67 -7.11
C LYS A 205 9.02 17.57 -6.28
N ALA A 206 9.70 16.62 -6.92
CA ALA A 206 10.40 15.55 -6.23
C ALA A 206 11.47 16.10 -5.27
N LEU A 207 12.33 17.01 -5.76
CA LEU A 207 13.37 17.64 -4.95
C LEU A 207 12.78 18.43 -3.78
N ALA A 208 11.71 19.19 -4.01
CA ALA A 208 10.99 19.91 -2.97
C ALA A 208 10.44 18.97 -1.88
N TYR A 209 9.83 17.84 -2.28
CA TYR A 209 9.31 16.85 -1.33
C TYR A 209 10.41 16.11 -0.58
N ILE A 210 11.55 15.82 -1.23
CA ILE A 210 12.74 15.26 -0.57
C ILE A 210 13.23 16.22 0.52
N ASP A 211 13.39 17.51 0.20
CA ASP A 211 13.86 18.52 1.15
C ASP A 211 12.85 18.75 2.29
N ALA A 212 11.55 18.76 1.98
CA ALA A 212 10.50 18.85 3.00
C ALA A 212 10.54 17.64 3.94
N PHE A 213 10.61 16.41 3.39
CA PHE A 213 10.63 15.19 4.19
C PHE A 213 11.83 15.14 5.14
N GLY A 214 13.04 15.44 4.64
CA GLY A 214 14.25 15.42 5.47
C GLY A 214 14.24 16.45 6.61
N ARG A 215 13.55 17.59 6.42
CA ARG A 215 13.38 18.61 7.48
C ARG A 215 12.29 18.26 8.48
N GLU A 216 11.17 17.71 8.02
CA GLU A 216 10.01 17.42 8.86
C GLU A 216 10.17 16.11 9.65
N TYR A 217 10.89 15.14 9.10
CA TYR A 217 11.07 13.81 9.68
C TYR A 217 12.56 13.42 9.76
N PRO A 218 13.41 14.22 10.42
CA PRO A 218 14.86 13.97 10.45
C PRO A 218 15.21 12.63 11.10
N ASP A 219 14.43 12.19 12.09
CA ASP A 219 14.65 10.95 12.84
C ASP A 219 13.94 9.73 12.22
N SER A 220 13.17 9.91 11.13
CA SER A 220 12.56 8.77 10.43
C SER A 220 13.64 7.93 9.79
N MET A 221 13.56 6.61 9.93
CA MET A 221 14.42 5.68 9.19
C MET A 221 14.32 5.88 7.67
N ARG A 222 13.18 6.36 7.18
CA ARG A 222 12.96 6.66 5.76
C ARG A 222 13.72 7.90 5.29
N SER A 223 14.13 8.78 6.22
CA SER A 223 14.93 9.97 5.90
C SER A 223 16.29 9.59 5.33
N ALA A 224 16.85 8.43 5.74
CA ALA A 224 18.09 7.90 5.19
C ALA A 224 18.01 7.59 3.68
N ALA A 225 16.81 7.40 3.12
CA ALA A 225 16.64 7.20 1.68
C ALA A 225 16.68 8.52 0.88
N MET A 226 16.41 9.66 1.51
CA MET A 226 16.27 10.97 0.82
C MET A 226 17.54 11.40 0.05
N PRO A 227 18.76 11.28 0.61
CA PRO A 227 19.98 11.58 -0.15
C PRO A 227 20.17 10.68 -1.37
N VAL A 228 19.90 9.38 -1.23
CA VAL A 228 20.03 8.40 -2.33
C VAL A 228 19.08 8.74 -3.47
N VAL A 229 17.83 9.11 -3.15
CA VAL A 229 16.86 9.52 -4.17
C VAL A 229 17.29 10.82 -4.86
N ARG A 230 17.79 11.80 -4.10
CA ARG A 230 18.31 13.05 -4.65
C ARG A 230 19.46 12.81 -5.63
N ASP A 231 20.42 11.98 -5.25
CA ASP A 231 21.58 11.66 -6.09
C ASP A 231 21.15 10.93 -7.37
N ALA A 232 20.18 10.01 -7.28
CA ALA A 232 19.63 9.35 -8.46
C ALA A 232 18.99 10.33 -9.47
N LEU A 233 18.43 11.44 -8.97
CA LEU A 233 17.81 12.49 -9.78
C LEU A 233 18.81 13.50 -10.35
N SER A 234 20.04 13.59 -9.85
CA SER A 234 21.02 14.58 -10.33
C SER A 234 21.44 14.32 -11.78
N SER A 235 21.32 13.08 -12.25
CA SER A 235 21.58 12.68 -13.63
C SER A 235 20.49 13.09 -14.63
N LEU A 236 19.35 13.58 -14.13
CA LEU A 236 18.20 13.99 -14.95
C LEU A 236 18.14 15.50 -15.21
N LYS A 237 19.07 16.27 -14.63
CA LYS A 237 19.26 17.70 -14.89
C LYS A 237 19.98 17.92 -16.21
#